data_AF-A0A0S8DZF2-F1
#
_entry.id   AF-A0A0S8DZF2-F1
#
_cell.length_a   1.000
_cell.length_b   1.000
_cell.length_c   1.000
_cell.angle_alpha   90.00
_cell.angle_beta   90.00
_cell.angle_gamma   90.00
#
_symmetry.space_group_name_H-M   'P 1'
#
loop_
_entity.id
_entity.type
_entity.pdbx_description
1 polymer ?
#
loop_
_entity_poly.entity_id
_entity_poly.type
_entity_poly.pdbx_seq_one_letter_code
_entity_poly.pdbx_strand_id
1 'polypeptide(L)' 'MPIYVYKCPCGNEKQVLAGFEQSDHKTVECERCGGQAQLTVQAPALKFLGPGWTHNEYLTGEELDEEGARLEEEWEIEEP' A
#
# COMPACT_ATOMS: atom_id res chain seq x y z
N MET A 1 17.83 0.16 1.61
CA MET A 1 17.84 1.02 0.42
C MET A 1 16.60 0.68 -0.39
N PRO A 2 15.65 1.61 -0.61
CA PRO A 2 14.46 1.35 -1.43
C PRO A 2 14.84 1.08 -2.90
N ILE A 3 14.08 0.21 -3.55
CA ILE A 3 14.19 -0.07 -4.98
C ILE A 3 13.10 0.73 -5.69
N TYR A 4 13.51 1.54 -6.66
CA TYR A 4 12.60 2.34 -7.48
C TYR A 4 12.50 1.77 -8.88
N VAL A 5 11.28 1.77 -9.41
CA VAL A 5 10.98 1.28 -10.76
C VAL A 5 10.81 2.47 -11.69
N TYR A 6 11.51 2.45 -12.82
CA TYR A 6 11.38 3.46 -13.87
C TYR A 6 10.84 2.84 -15.13
N LYS A 7 9.83 3.48 -15.71
CA LYS A 7 9.19 3.04 -16.94
C LYS A 7 9.41 4.06 -18.03
N CYS A 8 9.95 3.61 -19.16
CA CYS A 8 10.08 4.41 -20.36
C CYS A 8 8.84 4.23 -21.25
N PRO A 9 8.40 5.27 -22.00
CA PRO A 9 7.34 5.13 -23.00
C PRO A 9 7.59 4.05 -24.06
N CYS A 10 8.86 3.67 -24.29
CA CYS A 10 9.20 2.56 -25.19
C CYS A 10 8.84 1.17 -24.65
N GLY A 11 8.33 1.08 -23.41
CA GLY A 11 7.96 -0.17 -22.76
C GLY A 11 9.08 -0.84 -21.97
N ASN A 12 10.27 -0.24 -21.88
CA ASN A 12 11.34 -0.76 -21.04
C ASN A 12 11.15 -0.36 -19.57
N GLU A 13 11.50 -1.27 -18.66
CA GLU A 13 11.43 -1.08 -17.22
C GLU A 13 12.81 -1.33 -16.60
N LYS A 14 13.24 -0.46 -15.67
CA LYS A 14 14.51 -0.58 -14.96
C LYS A 14 14.29 -0.38 -13.47
N GLN A 15 14.97 -1.21 -12.66
CA GLN A 15 14.99 -1.10 -11.21
C GLN A 15 16.30 -0.44 -10.77
N VAL A 16 16.21 0.54 -9.86
CA VAL A 16 17.36 1.29 -9.34
C VAL A 16 17.33 1.28 -7.82
N LEU A 17 18.42 0.85 -7.19
CA LEU A 17 18.65 1.09 -5.76
C LEU A 17 19.01 2.56 -5.56
N ALA A 18 18.20 3.31 -4.81
CA ALA A 18 18.51 4.70 -4.52
C ALA A 18 18.76 4.95 -3.03
N GLY A 19 19.59 5.94 -2.75
CA GLY A 19 19.85 6.45 -1.41
C GLY A 19 18.72 7.32 -0.88
N PHE A 20 18.65 7.49 0.43
CA PHE A 20 17.62 8.33 1.07
C PHE A 20 17.77 9.83 0.78
N GLU A 21 18.99 10.29 0.50
CA GLU A 21 19.32 11.70 0.28
C GLU A 21 19.05 12.17 -1.15
N GLN A 22 18.62 11.27 -2.02
CA GLN A 22 18.60 11.51 -3.46
C GLN A 22 17.20 11.95 -3.90
N SER A 23 16.89 13.23 -3.70
CA SER A 23 15.58 13.84 -3.95
C SER A 23 15.26 14.15 -5.41
N ASP A 24 16.23 14.02 -6.32
CA ASP A 24 16.13 14.54 -7.70
C ASP A 24 15.80 13.49 -8.77
N HIS A 25 15.37 12.29 -8.38
CA HIS A 25 15.17 11.18 -9.33
C HIS A 25 13.85 11.19 -10.11
N LYS A 26 13.48 12.33 -10.70
CA LYS A 26 12.26 12.39 -11.53
C LYS A 26 12.41 11.55 -12.81
N THR A 27 13.61 11.47 -13.36
CA THR A 27 13.88 10.79 -14.63
C THR A 27 15.28 10.18 -14.70
N VAL A 28 15.39 9.02 -15.35
CA VAL A 28 16.66 8.37 -15.72
C VAL A 28 16.68 8.05 -17.21
N GLU A 29 17.87 7.99 -17.79
CA GLU A 29 18.03 7.63 -19.21
C GLU A 29 17.71 6.14 -19.44
N CYS A 30 16.95 5.86 -20.51
CA CYS A 30 16.64 4.51 -20.94
C CYS A 30 17.77 3.95 -21.81
N GLU A 31 18.43 2.88 -21.35
CA GLU A 31 19.52 2.20 -22.08
C GLU A 31 19.08 1.59 -23.44
N ARG A 32 17.78 1.49 -23.70
CA ARG A 32 17.25 0.87 -24.92
C ARG A 32 16.96 1.86 -26.05
N CYS A 33 16.48 3.07 -25.71
CA CYS A 33 16.07 4.07 -26.70
C CYS A 33 16.69 5.46 -26.47
N GLY A 34 17.46 5.65 -25.39
CA GLY A 34 18.01 6.95 -24.99
C GLY A 34 16.97 7.95 -24.46
N GLY A 35 15.69 7.56 -24.40
CA GLY A 35 14.61 8.42 -23.89
C GLY A 35 14.61 8.55 -22.37
N GLN A 36 13.84 9.50 -21.85
CA GLN A 36 13.69 9.68 -20.40
C GLN A 36 12.64 8.70 -19.84
N ALA A 37 13.07 7.83 -18.94
CA ALA A 37 12.19 6.96 -18.15
C ALA A 37 11.78 7.68 -16.87
N GLN A 38 10.49 7.59 -16.53
CA GLN A 38 9.91 8.27 -15.37
C GLN A 38 9.74 7.30 -14.21
N LEU A 39 9.87 7.84 -12.98
CA LEU A 39 9.62 7.07 -11.77
C LEU A 39 8.17 6.58 -11.78
N THR A 40 8.01 5.26 -11.69
CA THR A 40 6.71 4.62 -11.58
C THR A 40 6.44 4.27 -10.14
N VAL A 41 5.48 4.97 -9.53
CA VAL A 41 4.95 4.60 -8.23
C VAL A 41 4.02 3.40 -8.45
N GLN A 42 4.50 2.20 -8.13
CA GLN A 42 3.68 1.01 -8.17
C GLN A 42 2.85 0.92 -6.88
N ALA A 43 1.56 0.59 -7.02
CA ALA A 43 0.77 0.21 -5.86
C ALA A 43 1.42 -1.03 -5.24
N PRO A 44 1.83 -0.98 -3.96
CA PRO A 44 2.45 -2.13 -3.35
C PRO A 44 1.40 -3.23 -3.23
N ALA A 45 1.74 -4.46 -3.62
CA ALA A 45 0.89 -5.63 -3.41
C ALA A 45 0.91 -6.07 -1.93
N LEU A 46 0.75 -5.11 -1.01
CA LEU A 46 0.68 -5.37 0.42
C LEU A 46 -0.77 -5.70 0.74
N LYS A 47 -1.07 -7.00 0.88
CA LYS A 47 -2.18 -7.42 1.73
C LYS A 47 -1.68 -7.37 3.15
N PHE A 48 -2.12 -6.38 3.92
CA PHE A 48 -1.92 -6.39 5.36
C PHE A 48 -2.81 -7.51 5.91
N LEU A 49 -2.20 -8.62 6.35
CA LEU A 49 -2.86 -9.70 7.08
C LEU A 49 -2.84 -9.36 8.57
N GLY A 50 -3.35 -8.19 8.90
CA GLY A 50 -3.37 -7.70 10.26
C GLY A 50 -4.65 -6.90 10.43
N PRO A 51 -5.40 -7.11 11.52
CA PRO A 51 -6.49 -6.20 11.84
C PRO A 51 -5.86 -4.81 11.88
N GLY A 52 -6.42 -3.86 11.15
CA GLY A 52 -5.99 -2.48 11.27
C GLY A 52 -6.06 -2.00 12.73
N TRP A 53 -5.80 -0.72 12.97
CA TRP A 53 -5.98 -0.13 14.30
C TRP A 53 -7.41 -0.28 14.87
N THR A 54 -8.40 -0.66 14.05
CA THR A 54 -9.76 -0.97 14.50
C THR A 54 -10.27 -2.26 13.88
N HIS A 55 -10.51 -3.23 14.75
CA HIS A 55 -11.31 -4.45 14.59
C HIS A 55 -10.75 -5.67 13.84
N ASN A 56 -11.02 -6.81 14.48
CA ASN A 56 -10.56 -8.16 14.20
C ASN A 56 -11.06 -8.69 12.85
N GLU A 57 -10.14 -8.90 11.91
CA GLU A 57 -10.42 -9.54 10.61
C GLU A 57 -10.64 -11.07 10.70
N TYR A 58 -10.73 -11.62 11.92
CA TYR A 58 -10.89 -13.06 12.14
C TYR A 58 -12.34 -13.50 12.31
N LEU A 59 -13.29 -12.55 12.42
CA LEU A 59 -14.69 -12.87 12.60
C LEU A 59 -15.32 -13.14 11.23
N THR A 60 -15.96 -14.30 11.11
CA THR A 60 -16.87 -14.57 9.99
C THR A 60 -18.08 -13.64 10.05
N GLY A 61 -18.82 -13.50 8.94
CA GLY A 61 -19.97 -12.58 8.88
C GLY A 61 -20.97 -12.77 10.01
N GLU A 62 -21.19 -14.03 10.43
CA GLU A 62 -22.06 -14.39 11.56
C GLU A 62 -21.49 -13.90 12.90
N GLU A 63 -20.18 -14.05 13.11
CA GLU A 63 -19.50 -13.58 14.33
C GLU A 63 -19.40 -12.04 14.40
N LEU A 64 -19.37 -11.34 13.25
CA LEU A 64 -19.45 -9.87 13.20
C LEU A 64 -20.83 -9.36 13.58
N ASP A 65 -21.89 -10.05 13.15
CA ASP A 65 -23.27 -9.70 13.51
C ASP A 65 -23.51 -9.91 15.02
N GLU A 66 -22.98 -11.00 15.60
CA GLU A 66 -23.06 -11.27 17.04
C GLU A 66 -22.20 -10.31 17.88
N GLU A 67 -20.99 -9.97 17.43
CA GLU A 67 -20.14 -8.99 18.13
C GLU A 67 -20.69 -7.57 18.01
N GLY A 68 -21.29 -7.22 16.87
CA GLY A 68 -22.02 -5.97 16.67
C GLY A 68 -23.20 -5.85 17.62
N ALA A 69 -24.04 -6.89 17.74
CA ALA A 69 -25.18 -6.90 18.65
C ALA A 69 -24.76 -6.78 20.13
N ARG A 70 -23.67 -7.46 20.52
CA ARG A 70 -23.12 -7.39 21.89
C ARG A 70 -22.62 -6.00 22.25
N LEU A 71 -21.97 -5.32 21.31
CA LEU A 71 -21.49 -3.96 21.51
C LEU A 71 -22.65 -2.97 21.56
N GLU A 72 -23.68 -3.12 20.72
CA GLU A 72 -24.88 -2.26 20.81
C GLU A 72 -25.59 -2.40 22.18
N GLU A 73 -25.71 -3.61 22.72
CA GLU A 73 -26.24 -3.85 24.07
C GLU A 73 -25.35 -3.23 25.17
N GLU A 74 -24.02 -3.28 25.04
CA GLU A 74 -23.08 -2.70 26.01
C GLU A 74 -23.16 -1.15 26.03
N TRP A 75 -23.35 -0.54 24.85
CA TRP A 75 -23.47 0.91 24.72
C TRP A 75 -24.84 1.43 25.20
N GLU A 76 -25.93 0.68 25.03
CA GLU A 76 -27.25 1.02 25.62
C GLU A 76 -27.27 0.92 27.16
N ILE A 77 -26.40 0.12 27.77
CA ILE A 77 -26.28 0.02 29.23
C ILE A 77 -25.47 1.20 29.81
N GLU A 78 -24.53 1.76 29.05
CA GLU A 78 -23.71 2.91 29.46
C GLU A 78 -24.39 4.28 29.28
N GLU A 79 -25.48 4.39 28.52
CA GLU A 79 -26.33 5.58 28.41
C GLU A 79 -27.70 5.42 29.15
N PRO A 80 -27.76 5.54 30.49
CA PRO A 80 -29.01 5.69 31.23
C PRO A 80 -29.60 7.12 31.15
#